data_AF-A0A7V3MLE3-F1
#
_entry.id   AF-A0A7V3MLE3-F1
#
_cell.length_a   1.000
_cell.length_b   1.000
_cell.length_c   1.000
_cell.angle_alpha   90.00
_cell.angle_beta   90.00
_cell.angle_gamma   90.00
#
_symmetry.space_group_name_H-M   'P 1'
#
loop_
_entity.id
_entity.type
_entity.pdbx_description
1 polymer ?
#
loop_
_entity_poly.entity_id
_entity_poly.type
_entity_poly.pdbx_seq_one_letter_code
_entity_poly.pdbx_strand_id
1 'polypeptide(L)'
;AAGGVRGIKLRPGDKVVGMCLVKPGSDLLVATEKGYGKRTRLEEYRRQTRGGLGIKTMNITEKTGRIVETAVVDDTDKIAIITNMGIMLKIRVKEIRSIGRSTQGVRLINLGPGDGVASLARIPKADLPAESEAKPGIPEPVEGPEVDLDEQEEAEVEDEPEDQQ
;
A
#
# COMPACT_ATOMS: atom_id res chain seq x y z
N ALA A 1 -28.25 -23.00 -16.92
CA ALA A 1 -27.43 -21.82 -16.54
C ALA A 1 -25.96 -22.20 -16.61
N ALA A 2 -25.11 -21.38 -17.22
CA ALA A 2 -23.66 -21.60 -17.25
C ALA A 2 -23.02 -20.85 -16.05
N GLY A 3 -22.50 -21.59 -15.06
CA GLY A 3 -21.98 -21.04 -13.79
C GLY A 3 -20.55 -20.49 -13.82
N GLY A 4 -19.97 -20.30 -15.02
CA GLY A 4 -18.56 -19.95 -15.19
C GLY A 4 -17.60 -21.11 -14.88
N VAL A 5 -16.30 -20.82 -14.93
CA VAL A 5 -15.23 -21.80 -14.66
C VAL A 5 -14.28 -21.28 -13.59
N ARG A 6 -13.68 -22.18 -12.81
CA ARG A 6 -12.73 -21.80 -11.74
C ARG A 6 -11.48 -21.13 -12.31
N GLY A 7 -11.24 -19.88 -11.93
CA GLY A 7 -10.03 -19.13 -12.29
C GLY A 7 -8.84 -19.42 -11.37
N ILE A 8 -9.07 -19.37 -10.06
CA ILE A 8 -8.08 -19.60 -8.99
C ILE A 8 -8.72 -20.44 -7.87
N LYS A 9 -7.93 -21.26 -7.18
CA LYS A 9 -8.35 -21.95 -5.96
C LYS A 9 -8.02 -21.05 -4.77
N LEU A 10 -9.02 -20.76 -3.94
CA LEU A 10 -8.90 -19.93 -2.74
C LEU A 10 -8.76 -20.82 -1.50
N ARG A 11 -8.02 -20.33 -0.50
CA ARG A 11 -8.01 -20.94 0.84
C ARG A 11 -9.25 -20.49 1.62
N PRO A 12 -9.64 -21.20 2.70
CA PRO A 12 -10.75 -20.76 3.53
C PRO A 12 -10.55 -19.32 4.01
N GLY A 13 -11.56 -18.47 3.79
CA GLY A 13 -11.53 -17.05 4.17
C GLY A 13 -10.93 -16.11 3.13
N ASP A 14 -10.21 -16.61 2.12
CA ASP A 14 -9.69 -15.78 1.02
C ASP A 14 -10.80 -15.39 0.04
N LYS A 15 -10.64 -14.21 -0.54
CA LYS A 15 -11.50 -13.68 -1.61
C LYS A 15 -10.64 -13.15 -2.75
N VAL A 16 -11.20 -13.11 -3.96
CA VAL A 16 -10.57 -12.37 -5.06
C VAL A 16 -10.78 -10.88 -4.80
N VAL A 17 -9.68 -10.13 -4.74
CA VAL A 17 -9.68 -8.68 -4.47
C VAL A 17 -9.54 -7.84 -5.73
N GLY A 18 -9.01 -8.42 -6.82
CA GLY A 18 -8.89 -7.73 -8.09
C GLY A 18 -8.52 -8.67 -9.24
N MET A 19 -8.69 -8.17 -10.46
CA MET A 19 -8.32 -8.84 -11.69
C MET A 19 -7.74 -7.79 -12.65
N CYS A 20 -6.54 -8.04 -13.15
CA CYS A 20 -5.84 -7.11 -14.03
C CYS A 20 -5.42 -7.80 -15.32
N LEU A 21 -5.44 -7.05 -16.42
CA LEU A 21 -4.82 -7.48 -17.67
C LEU A 21 -3.33 -7.14 -17.65
N VAL A 22 -2.50 -8.14 -17.96
CA VAL A 22 -1.04 -8.00 -17.99
C VAL A 22 -0.64 -7.14 -19.20
N LYS A 23 0.20 -6.14 -18.95
CA LYS A 23 0.88 -5.34 -19.98
C LYS A 23 2.39 -5.55 -19.83
N PRO A 24 3.12 -5.95 -20.90
CA PRO A 24 4.58 -6.12 -20.82
C PRO A 24 5.28 -4.83 -20.36
N GLY A 25 6.32 -4.96 -19.53
CA GLY A 25 7.08 -3.81 -19.02
C GLY A 25 6.32 -2.95 -18.00
N SER A 26 5.19 -3.43 -17.49
CA SER A 26 4.44 -2.78 -16.40
C SER A 26 4.67 -3.49 -15.07
N ASP A 27 4.30 -2.83 -13.98
CA ASP A 27 4.34 -3.39 -12.63
C ASP A 27 2.94 -3.78 -12.15
N LEU A 28 2.88 -4.77 -11.26
CA LEU A 28 1.73 -5.00 -10.41
C LEU A 28 1.88 -4.16 -9.13
N LEU A 29 0.98 -3.21 -8.94
CA LEU A 29 0.79 -2.51 -7.68
C LEU A 29 -0.16 -3.31 -6.79
N VAL A 30 0.19 -3.44 -5.52
CA VAL A 30 -0.69 -3.95 -4.46
C VAL A 30 -0.72 -2.97 -3.30
N ALA A 31 -1.91 -2.77 -2.73
CA ALA A 31 -2.13 -1.95 -1.54
C ALA A 31 -2.93 -2.72 -0.49
N THR A 32 -2.71 -2.40 0.78
CA THR A 32 -3.30 -3.10 1.92
C THR A 32 -4.13 -2.19 2.80
N GLU A 33 -4.97 -2.80 3.64
CA GLU A 33 -5.91 -2.13 4.56
C GLU A 33 -5.21 -1.09 5.45
N LYS A 34 -3.98 -1.38 5.92
CA LYS A 34 -3.21 -0.49 6.81
C LYS A 34 -2.25 0.44 6.05
N GLY A 35 -2.53 0.72 4.78
CA GLY A 35 -1.78 1.71 4.01
C GLY A 35 -0.39 1.28 3.58
N TYR A 36 -0.10 -0.03 3.55
CA TYR A 36 1.13 -0.55 2.95
C TYR A 36 0.92 -0.88 1.49
N GLY A 37 1.98 -0.81 0.70
CA GLY A 37 1.94 -1.24 -0.68
C GLY A 37 3.30 -1.29 -1.32
N LYS A 38 3.31 -1.80 -2.55
CA LYS A 38 4.52 -1.94 -3.35
C LYS A 38 4.18 -2.18 -4.80
N ARG A 39 5.17 -1.96 -5.64
CA ARG A 39 5.16 -2.37 -7.04
C ARG A 39 6.06 -3.58 -7.19
N THR A 40 5.67 -4.50 -8.06
CA THR A 40 6.52 -5.62 -8.44
C THR A 40 6.41 -5.84 -9.93
N ARG A 41 7.56 -5.97 -10.59
CA ARG A 41 7.63 -6.25 -12.03
C ARG A 41 6.77 -7.45 -12.40
N LEU A 42 5.95 -7.31 -13.45
CA LEU A 42 5.07 -8.40 -13.89
C LEU A 42 5.87 -9.63 -14.34
N GLU A 43 7.10 -9.44 -14.80
CA GLU A 43 8.03 -10.51 -15.19
C GLU A 43 8.36 -11.45 -14.02
N GLU A 44 8.27 -10.99 -12.77
CA GLU A 44 8.45 -11.89 -11.62
C GLU A 44 7.33 -12.94 -11.58
N TYR A 45 6.12 -12.62 -12.05
CA TYR A 45 4.94 -13.49 -12.01
C TYR A 45 4.94 -14.52 -13.15
N ARG A 46 5.60 -15.65 -12.92
CA ARG A 46 5.54 -16.80 -13.85
C ARG A 46 4.10 -17.22 -14.15
N ARG A 47 3.83 -17.60 -15.42
CA ARG A 47 2.54 -18.15 -15.85
C ARG A 47 2.17 -19.38 -15.00
N GLN A 48 0.90 -19.48 -14.61
CA GLN A 48 0.34 -20.61 -13.87
C GLN A 48 -0.84 -21.22 -14.64
N THR A 49 -1.17 -22.47 -14.35
CA THR A 49 -2.38 -23.10 -14.87
C THR A 49 -3.62 -22.53 -14.20
N ARG A 50 -4.72 -22.45 -14.95
CA ARG A 50 -6.01 -22.00 -14.44
C ARG A 50 -6.53 -22.97 -13.37
N GLY A 51 -7.11 -22.43 -12.30
CA GLY A 51 -7.68 -23.19 -11.19
C GLY A 51 -6.66 -23.64 -10.13
N GLY A 52 -5.37 -23.29 -10.29
CA GLY A 52 -4.34 -23.49 -9.27
C GLY A 52 -4.45 -22.53 -8.09
N LEU A 53 -3.58 -22.69 -7.09
CA LEU A 53 -3.51 -21.83 -5.89
C LEU A 53 -2.81 -20.48 -6.14
N GLY A 54 -2.11 -20.33 -7.27
CA GLY A 54 -1.30 -19.15 -7.57
C GLY A 54 0.05 -19.13 -6.85
N ILE A 55 0.65 -17.94 -6.77
CA ILE A 55 1.97 -17.66 -6.21
C ILE A 55 1.87 -16.46 -5.26
N LYS A 56 2.71 -16.43 -4.21
CA LYS A 56 2.65 -15.39 -3.17
C LYS A 56 3.05 -14.03 -3.76
N THR A 57 2.20 -13.03 -3.57
CA THR A 57 2.39 -11.65 -4.11
C THR A 57 2.91 -10.65 -3.08
N MET A 58 2.71 -10.92 -1.78
CA MET A 58 3.09 -10.05 -0.67
C MET A 58 3.16 -10.87 0.63
N ASN A 59 4.02 -10.48 1.56
CA ASN A 59 4.01 -11.02 2.91
C ASN A 59 3.04 -10.23 3.79
N ILE A 60 1.86 -10.81 4.04
CA ILE A 60 0.82 -10.19 4.87
C ILE A 60 1.12 -10.45 6.34
N THR A 61 1.09 -9.38 7.13
CA THR A 61 1.21 -9.42 8.59
C THR A 61 0.10 -8.59 9.22
N GLU A 62 -0.02 -8.67 10.55
CA GLU A 62 -0.92 -7.80 11.30
C GLU A 62 -0.62 -6.32 11.08
N LYS A 63 0.64 -5.95 10.81
CA LYS A 63 1.05 -4.57 10.52
C LYS A 63 0.55 -4.08 9.16
N THR A 64 0.51 -4.95 8.15
CA THR A 64 0.08 -4.56 6.80
C THR A 64 -1.43 -4.62 6.64
N GLY A 65 -2.10 -5.55 7.34
CA GLY A 65 -3.48 -5.91 7.03
C GLY A 65 -3.59 -6.64 5.68
N ARG A 66 -4.81 -6.97 5.29
CA ARG A 66 -5.08 -7.71 4.04
C ARG A 66 -4.88 -6.82 2.82
N ILE A 67 -4.74 -7.43 1.64
CA ILE A 67 -4.73 -6.69 0.38
C ILE A 67 -6.14 -6.19 0.11
N VAL A 68 -6.27 -4.89 -0.20
CA VAL A 68 -7.54 -4.27 -0.56
C VAL A 68 -7.67 -4.09 -2.06
N GLU A 69 -6.56 -3.77 -2.74
CA GLU A 69 -6.62 -3.33 -4.13
C GLU A 69 -5.36 -3.72 -4.90
N THR A 70 -5.52 -3.91 -6.21
CA THR A 70 -4.40 -4.16 -7.12
C THR A 70 -4.61 -3.50 -8.47
N ALA A 71 -3.53 -2.99 -9.06
CA ALA A 71 -3.57 -2.38 -10.38
C ALA A 71 -2.31 -2.72 -11.16
N VAL A 72 -2.45 -2.97 -12.46
CA VAL A 72 -1.29 -2.94 -13.37
C VAL A 72 -1.01 -1.49 -13.71
N VAL A 73 0.22 -1.04 -13.44
CA VAL A 73 0.64 0.36 -13.52
C VAL A 73 1.96 0.52 -14.26
N ASP A 74 2.18 1.70 -14.81
CA ASP A 74 3.47 2.15 -15.32
C ASP A 74 3.97 3.39 -14.55
N ASP A 75 5.25 3.73 -14.70
CA ASP A 75 5.88 4.84 -13.95
C ASP A 75 5.24 6.22 -14.21
N THR A 76 4.44 6.35 -15.27
CA THR A 76 3.80 7.62 -15.64
C THR A 76 2.42 7.80 -15.03
N ASP A 77 1.85 6.74 -14.48
CA ASP A 77 0.56 6.78 -13.79
C ASP A 77 0.65 7.52 -12.45
N LYS A 78 -0.52 7.97 -11.98
CA LYS A 78 -0.75 8.26 -10.56
C LYS A 78 -1.71 7.23 -9.97
N ILE A 79 -1.69 7.12 -8.65
CA ILE A 79 -2.73 6.45 -7.90
C ILE A 79 -3.43 7.45 -6.98
N ALA A 80 -4.73 7.30 -6.81
CA ALA A 80 -5.48 7.95 -5.74
C ALA A 80 -5.82 6.90 -4.69
N ILE A 81 -5.45 7.16 -3.44
CA ILE A 81 -5.81 6.36 -2.27
C ILE A 81 -6.93 7.08 -1.55
N ILE A 82 -8.00 6.36 -1.21
CA ILE A 82 -9.14 6.87 -0.45
C ILE A 82 -9.21 6.08 0.86
N THR A 83 -9.24 6.78 1.99
CA THR A 83 -9.38 6.16 3.31
C THR A 83 -10.85 6.07 3.73
N ASN A 84 -11.14 5.26 4.76
CA ASN A 84 -12.48 5.11 5.31
C ASN A 84 -13.01 6.42 5.91
N MET A 85 -12.13 7.28 6.40
CA MET A 85 -12.47 8.61 6.90
C MET A 85 -12.57 9.69 5.81
N GLY A 86 -12.50 9.31 4.52
CA GLY A 86 -12.70 10.22 3.39
C GLY A 86 -11.47 11.04 3.00
N ILE A 87 -10.29 10.72 3.53
CA ILE A 87 -9.03 11.36 3.11
C ILE A 87 -8.64 10.82 1.74
N MET A 88 -8.35 11.71 0.79
CA MET A 88 -7.84 11.36 -0.53
C MET A 88 -6.41 11.86 -0.72
N LEU A 89 -5.50 10.96 -1.11
CA LEU A 89 -4.11 11.27 -1.45
C LEU A 89 -3.79 10.78 -2.86
N LYS A 90 -3.08 11.61 -3.65
CA LYS A 90 -2.55 11.21 -4.95
C LYS A 90 -1.05 11.02 -4.87
N ILE A 91 -0.55 9.88 -5.35
CA ILE A 91 0.88 9.52 -5.34
C ILE A 91 1.30 9.17 -6.76
N ARG A 92 2.49 9.62 -7.18
CA ARG A 92 3.04 9.20 -8.48
C ARG A 92 3.54 7.76 -8.36
N VAL A 93 3.20 6.91 -9.32
CA VAL A 93 3.58 5.49 -9.28
C VAL A 93 5.11 5.32 -9.18
N LYS A 94 5.87 6.18 -9.85
CA LYS A 94 7.34 6.21 -9.76
C LYS A 94 7.91 6.36 -8.33
N GLU A 95 7.16 6.97 -7.40
CA GLU A 95 7.58 7.18 -6.01
C GLU A 95 7.33 5.93 -5.15
N ILE A 96 6.49 5.02 -5.61
CA ILE A 96 6.20 3.77 -4.90
C ILE A 96 7.33 2.79 -5.16
N ARG A 97 7.86 2.22 -4.07
CA ARG A 97 9.00 1.31 -4.14
C ARG A 97 8.68 0.08 -5.00
N SER A 98 9.53 -0.18 -6.00
CA SER A 98 9.51 -1.43 -6.77
C SER A 98 10.41 -2.46 -6.08
N ILE A 99 9.80 -3.53 -5.58
CA ILE A 99 10.50 -4.61 -4.85
C ILE A 99 9.85 -5.96 -5.15
N GLY A 100 10.56 -7.04 -4.84
CA GLY A 100 10.13 -8.40 -5.15
C GLY A 100 8.79 -8.81 -4.52
N ARG A 101 8.21 -9.88 -5.05
CA ARG A 101 6.87 -10.38 -4.64
C ARG A 101 6.77 -10.68 -3.15
N SER A 102 7.65 -11.53 -2.60
CA SER A 102 7.50 -12.06 -1.23
C SER A 102 7.94 -11.09 -0.12
N THR A 103 7.75 -9.79 -0.32
CA THR A 103 8.10 -8.71 0.63
C THR A 103 6.84 -8.10 1.26
N GLN A 104 7.02 -7.34 2.35
CA GLN A 104 5.92 -6.64 3.04
C GLN A 104 5.53 -5.29 2.42
N GLY A 105 6.30 -4.75 1.48
CA GLY A 105 6.04 -3.40 0.96
C GLY A 105 6.48 -2.28 1.90
N VAL A 106 6.12 -1.06 1.53
CA VAL A 106 6.41 0.18 2.26
C VAL A 106 5.10 0.91 2.60
N ARG A 107 5.15 1.83 3.55
CA ARG A 107 3.99 2.66 3.90
C ARG A 107 3.73 3.67 2.77
N LEU A 108 2.51 3.66 2.22
CA LEU A 108 2.04 4.61 1.19
C LEU A 108 1.37 5.84 1.81
N ILE A 109 0.68 5.65 2.94
CA ILE A 109 -0.06 6.69 3.65
C ILE A 109 0.10 6.47 5.15
N ASN A 110 0.19 7.55 5.92
CA ASN A 110 0.07 7.48 7.37
C ASN A 110 -1.41 7.56 7.74
N LEU A 111 -1.92 6.50 8.36
CA LEU A 111 -3.33 6.42 8.76
C LEU A 111 -3.46 6.81 10.24
N GLY A 112 -4.51 7.56 10.55
CA GLY A 112 -4.88 7.85 11.93
C GLY A 112 -5.41 6.62 12.68
N PRO A 113 -5.54 6.68 14.01
CA PRO A 113 -6.13 5.59 14.79
C PRO A 113 -7.52 5.20 14.26
N GLY A 114 -7.71 3.91 13.96
CA GLY A 114 -8.97 3.38 13.45
C GLY A 114 -9.26 3.66 11.97
N ASP A 115 -8.41 4.40 11.25
CA ASP A 115 -8.55 4.61 9.80
C ASP A 115 -7.94 3.44 9.01
N GLY A 116 -8.37 3.30 7.75
CA GLY A 116 -7.96 2.24 6.85
C GLY A 116 -8.10 2.68 5.40
N VAL A 117 -7.36 2.02 4.51
CA VAL A 117 -7.56 2.23 3.06
C VAL A 117 -8.88 1.58 2.66
N ALA A 118 -9.79 2.40 2.13
CA ALA A 118 -11.06 1.95 1.58
C ALA A 118 -10.92 1.46 0.14
N SER A 119 -10.20 2.22 -0.69
CA SER A 119 -10.01 1.92 -2.11
C SER A 119 -8.78 2.61 -2.68
N LEU A 120 -8.30 2.12 -3.82
CA LEU A 120 -7.28 2.75 -4.64
C LEU A 120 -7.76 2.80 -6.10
N ALA A 121 -7.56 3.95 -6.75
CA ALA A 121 -7.86 4.13 -8.16
C ALA A 121 -6.58 4.46 -8.94
N ARG A 122 -6.33 3.73 -10.03
CA ARG A 122 -5.30 4.10 -11.02
C ARG A 122 -5.80 5.30 -11.82
N ILE A 123 -4.92 6.29 -12.00
CA ILE A 123 -5.14 7.45 -12.87
C ILE A 123 -4.06 7.39 -13.97
N PRO A 124 -4.41 6.93 -15.18
CA PRO A 124 -3.50 6.92 -16.32
C PRO A 124 -3.00 8.31 -16.67
N LYS A 125 -1.78 8.41 -17.21
CA LYS A 125 -1.23 9.70 -17.67
C LYS A 125 -2.17 10.46 -18.63
N ALA A 126 -2.87 9.74 -19.51
CA ALA A 126 -3.80 10.34 -20.46
C ALA A 126 -4.98 11.06 -19.80
N ASP A 127 -5.35 10.64 -18.57
CA ASP A 127 -6.45 11.21 -17.79
C ASP A 127 -5.94 12.26 -16.78
N LEU A 128 -4.63 12.48 -16.70
CA LEU A 128 -4.08 13.56 -15.91
C LEU A 128 -4.28 14.88 -16.67
N PRO A 129 -4.77 15.94 -15.98
CA PRO A 129 -4.76 17.28 -16.57
C PRO A 129 -3.32 17.63 -16.94
N ALA A 130 -3.13 18.38 -18.02
CA ALA A 130 -1.83 18.92 -18.38
C ALA A 130 -1.28 19.68 -17.17
N GLU A 131 -0.22 19.14 -16.56
CA GLU A 131 0.42 19.78 -15.42
C GLU A 131 1.03 21.09 -15.93
N SER A 132 0.42 22.22 -15.59
CA SER A 132 1.21 23.44 -15.38
C SER A 132 2.19 23.09 -14.27
N GLU A 133 3.49 23.30 -14.50
CA GLU A 133 4.53 23.12 -13.49
C GLU A 133 4.34 24.12 -12.34
N ALA A 134 3.30 23.93 -11.53
CA ALA A 134 3.21 24.55 -10.23
C ALA A 134 4.27 23.86 -9.36
N LYS A 135 5.26 24.64 -8.91
CA LYS A 135 6.25 24.25 -7.91
C LYS A 135 5.56 23.46 -6.79
N PRO A 136 6.22 22.45 -6.18
CA PRO A 136 5.60 21.68 -5.11
C PRO A 136 5.20 22.61 -3.96
N GLY A 137 3.92 22.95 -3.92
CA GLY A 137 3.29 23.60 -2.78
C GLY A 137 3.19 22.53 -1.70
N ILE A 138 4.05 22.66 -0.69
CA ILE A 138 3.74 22.16 0.65
C ILE A 138 2.34 22.73 0.96
N PRO A 139 1.30 21.91 1.23
CA PRO A 139 0.06 22.49 1.71
C PRO A 139 0.39 23.24 2.99
N GLU A 140 0.11 24.54 3.03
CA GLU A 140 0.20 25.29 4.28
C GLU A 140 -0.63 24.55 5.33
N PRO A 141 -0.10 24.28 6.53
CA PRO A 141 -0.88 23.69 7.60
C PRO A 141 -2.08 24.58 7.84
N VAL A 142 -3.28 24.02 7.74
CA VAL A 142 -4.46 24.65 8.35
C VAL A 142 -4.18 24.69 9.86
N GLU A 143 -4.02 25.89 10.41
CA GLU A 143 -3.82 26.15 11.84
C GLU A 143 -4.92 25.45 12.66
N GLY A 144 -4.60 24.25 13.14
CA GLY A 144 -5.23 23.61 14.28
C GLY A 144 -4.26 23.71 15.47
N PRO A 145 -4.75 23.64 16.71
CA PRO A 145 -3.96 24.00 17.88
C PRO A 145 -2.69 23.13 17.95
N GLU A 146 -1.55 23.80 18.07
CA GLU A 146 -0.24 23.17 18.21
C GLU A 146 -0.23 22.27 19.44
N VAL A 147 0.02 20.98 19.22
CA VAL A 147 0.35 20.02 20.28
C VAL A 147 1.85 19.77 20.19
N ASP A 148 2.59 20.41 21.10
CA ASP A 148 4.02 20.18 21.31
C ASP A 148 4.24 18.72 21.74
N LEU A 149 5.08 18.01 20.99
CA LEU A 149 5.46 16.60 21.22
C LEU A 149 6.96 16.46 21.49
N ASP A 150 7.49 17.31 22.38
CA ASP A 150 8.83 17.15 22.95
C ASP A 150 8.77 17.22 24.49
N GLU A 151 8.25 16.16 25.11
CA GLU A 151 8.68 15.75 26.46
C GLU A 151 8.95 14.24 26.42
N GLN A 152 10.24 13.91 26.31
CA GLN A 152 10.75 12.56 26.58
C GLN A 152 10.71 12.36 28.08
N GLU A 153 9.79 11.53 28.56
CA GLU A 153 9.73 11.08 29.95
C GLU A 153 10.83 10.02 30.16
N GLU A 154 11.85 10.37 30.95
CA GLU A 154 12.88 9.46 31.44
C GLU A 154 12.24 8.39 32.32
N ALA A 155 12.42 7.11 31.98
CA ALA A 155 12.13 6.00 32.88
C ALA A 155 13.35 5.78 33.77
N GLU A 156 13.21 6.11 35.06
CA GLU A 156 14.16 5.81 36.13
C GLU A 156 14.36 4.29 36.28
N VAL A 157 15.63 3.86 36.31
CA VAL A 157 16.05 2.53 36.78
C VAL A 157 16.77 2.75 38.10
N GLU A 158 16.10 2.47 39.21
CA GLU A 158 16.74 2.30 40.52
C GLU A 158 17.20 0.84 40.65
N ASP A 159 18.50 0.62 40.84
CA ASP A 159 19.01 -0.51 41.63
C ASP A 159 20.36 -0.11 42.26
N GLU A 160 20.46 -0.31 43.58
CA GLU A 160 21.46 0.20 44.52
C GLU A 160 22.93 -0.25 44.25
N PRO A 161 23.93 0.50 44.76
CA PRO A 161 25.33 0.08 44.69
C PRO A 161 25.70 -0.96 45.76
N GLU A 162 26.43 -1.99 45.32
CA GLU A 162 27.26 -2.83 46.18
C GLU A 162 28.36 -1.99 46.86
N ASP A 163 28.33 -1.88 48.19
CA ASP A 163 29.48 -1.50 48.99
C ASP A 163 30.11 -2.76 49.61
N GLN A 164 31.40 -2.97 49.33
CA GLN A 164 32.22 -4.00 49.96
C GLN A 164 32.74 -3.50 51.31
N GLN A 165 32.35 -4.17 52.39
CA GLN A 165 33.23 -4.51 53.52
C GLN A 165 32.67 -5.65 54.37
#